data_AF-A0A256XV45-F1
#
_entry.id   AF-A0A256XV45-F1
#
_cell.length_a   1.000
_cell.length_b   1.000
_cell.length_c   1.000
_cell.angle_alpha   90.00
_cell.angle_beta   90.00
_cell.angle_gamma   90.00
#
_symmetry.space_group_name_H-M   'P 1'
#
loop_
_entity.id
_entity.type
_entity.pdbx_description
1 polymer ?
#
loop_
_entity_poly.entity_id
_entity_poly.type
_entity_poly.pdbx_seq_one_letter_code
_entity_poly.pdbx_strand_id
1 'polypeptide(L)'
;MILLFEAIIGYLLITATVITLKRSSFSTQRRLVKLLASYIIISLIISFYLTITYSYIQEIREFVSLLEILASVVLHIIMVIYAWFLLTKVLS
;
A
#
# COMPACT_ATOMS: atom_id res chain seq x y z
N MET A 1 -3.76 6.07 14.80
CA MET A 1 -4.61 6.39 13.62
C MET A 1 -3.82 6.70 12.35
N ILE A 2 -2.55 7.09 12.44
CA ILE A 2 -1.71 7.46 11.28
C ILE A 2 -1.61 6.34 10.23
N LEU A 3 -1.47 5.08 10.66
CA LEU A 3 -1.36 3.94 9.73
C LEU A 3 -2.64 3.67 8.94
N LEU A 4 -3.81 3.82 9.58
CA LEU A 4 -5.09 3.70 8.88
C LEU A 4 -5.28 4.82 7.84
N PHE A 5 -4.83 6.03 8.17
CA PHE A 5 -4.87 7.16 7.25
C PHE A 5 -3.93 6.94 6.06
N GLU A 6 -2.74 6.39 6.29
CA GLU A 6 -1.80 6.01 5.23
C GLU A 6 -2.39 4.94 4.30
N ALA A 7 -3.06 3.91 4.86
CA ALA A 7 -3.73 2.90 4.05
C ALA A 7 -4.87 3.48 3.18
N ILE A 8 -5.62 4.47 3.68
CA ILE A 8 -6.65 5.18 2.90
C ILE A 8 -6.00 5.98 1.76
N ILE A 9 -4.91 6.69 2.02
CA ILE A 9 -4.16 7.41 1.00
C ILE A 9 -3.62 6.43 -0.05
N GLY A 10 -3.09 5.28 0.38
CA GLY A 10 -2.62 4.21 -0.49
C GLY A 10 -3.72 3.69 -1.43
N TYR A 11 -4.94 3.49 -0.91
CA TYR A 11 -6.09 3.13 -1.72
C TYR A 11 -6.39 4.19 -2.78
N LEU A 12 -6.47 5.46 -2.38
CA LEU A 12 -6.72 6.58 -3.32
C LEU A 12 -5.63 6.68 -4.40
N LEU A 13 -4.36 6.49 -4.02
CA LEU A 13 -3.23 6.47 -4.95
C LEU A 13 -3.34 5.32 -5.97
N ILE A 14 -3.69 4.12 -5.52
CA ILE A 14 -3.91 2.97 -6.41
C ILE A 14 -5.05 3.27 -7.40
N THR A 15 -6.19 3.74 -6.89
CA THR A 15 -7.35 4.06 -7.74
C THR A 15 -7.03 5.17 -8.76
N ALA A 16 -6.39 6.26 -8.33
CA ALA A 16 -5.97 7.34 -9.22
C ALA A 16 -4.96 6.86 -10.28
N THR A 17 -4.00 6.02 -9.89
CA THR A 17 -3.02 5.44 -10.81
C THR A 17 -3.72 4.59 -11.87
N VAL A 18 -4.65 3.72 -11.47
CA VAL A 18 -5.41 2.86 -12.42
C VAL A 18 -6.25 3.69 -13.40
N ILE A 19 -6.91 4.75 -12.94
CA ILE A 19 -7.66 5.65 -13.81
C ILE A 19 -6.72 6.31 -14.83
N THR A 20 -5.53 6.73 -14.39
CA THR A 20 -4.52 7.37 -15.24
C THR A 20 -3.94 6.39 -16.26
N LEU A 21 -3.71 5.13 -15.86
CA LEU A 21 -3.20 4.08 -16.75
C LEU A 21 -4.07 3.89 -18.00
N LYS A 22 -5.41 3.93 -17.86
CA LYS A 22 -6.34 3.78 -19.00
C LYS A 22 -6.19 4.83 -20.10
N ARG A 23 -5.63 5.99 -19.79
CA ARG A 23 -5.49 7.13 -20.72
C ARG A 23 -4.05 7.41 -21.11
N SER A 24 -3.11 6.62 -20.62
CA SER A 24 -1.68 6.85 -20.75
C SER A 24 -1.06 6.02 -21.87
N SER A 25 0.03 6.50 -22.45
CA SER A 25 0.86 5.72 -23.36
C SER A 25 1.50 4.50 -22.65
N PHE A 26 1.87 3.48 -23.42
CA PHE A 26 2.47 2.24 -22.90
C PHE A 26 3.74 2.49 -22.05
N SER A 27 4.58 3.45 -22.45
CA SER A 27 5.79 3.81 -21.70
C SER A 27 5.46 4.42 -20.33
N THR A 28 4.48 5.31 -20.27
CA THR A 28 3.97 5.90 -19.02
C THR A 28 3.29 4.84 -18.16
N GLN A 29 2.51 3.95 -18.77
CA GLN A 29 1.87 2.85 -18.05
C GLN A 29 2.89 1.98 -17.33
N ARG A 30 3.94 1.54 -18.03
CA ARG A 30 5.02 0.73 -17.45
C ARG A 30 5.74 1.45 -16.31
N ARG A 31 5.93 2.77 -16.40
CA ARG A 31 6.55 3.58 -15.34
C ARG A 31 5.64 3.67 -14.10
N LEU A 32 4.36 3.96 -14.29
CA LEU A 32 3.37 4.07 -13.21
C LEU A 32 3.17 2.74 -12.49
N VAL A 33 3.12 1.62 -13.22
CA VAL A 33 3.03 0.28 -12.62
C VAL A 33 4.24 -0.01 -11.73
N LYS A 34 5.45 0.32 -12.17
CA LYS A 34 6.66 0.17 -11.35
C LYS A 34 6.60 1.01 -10.07
N LEU A 35 6.19 2.28 -10.19
CA LEU A 35 6.05 3.17 -9.03
C LEU A 35 5.02 2.64 -8.03
N LEU A 36 3.87 2.17 -8.53
CA LEU A 36 2.82 1.60 -7.68
C LEU A 36 3.30 0.33 -6.96
N ALA A 37 3.99 -0.56 -7.68
CA ALA A 37 4.57 -1.76 -7.09
C ALA A 37 5.62 -1.42 -6.01
N SER A 38 6.51 -0.46 -6.28
CA SER A 38 7.50 0.01 -5.30
C SER A 38 6.84 0.59 -4.05
N TYR A 39 5.82 1.43 -4.20
CA TYR A 39 5.07 2.00 -3.08
C TYR A 39 4.47 0.90 -2.20
N ILE A 40 3.73 -0.04 -2.79
CA ILE A 40 3.08 -1.13 -2.07
C ILE A 40 4.11 -1.98 -1.30
N ILE A 41 5.24 -2.33 -1.93
CA ILE A 41 6.30 -3.13 -1.30
C ILE A 41 6.91 -2.38 -0.10
N ILE A 42 7.23 -1.09 -0.27
CA ILE A 42 7.82 -0.29 0.81
C ILE A 42 6.85 -0.18 1.99
N SER A 43 5.57 0.12 1.75
CA SER A 43 4.59 0.22 2.84
C SER A 43 4.38 -1.13 3.55
N LEU A 44 4.45 -2.25 2.81
CA LEU A 44 4.39 -3.59 3.41
C LEU A 44 5.61 -3.87 4.30
N ILE A 45 6.81 -3.54 3.84
CA ILE A 45 8.06 -3.68 4.61
C ILE A 45 7.98 -2.87 5.90
N ILE A 46 7.53 -1.62 5.82
CA ILE A 46 7.37 -0.74 6.99
C ILE A 46 6.36 -1.33 7.97
N SER A 47 5.19 -1.78 7.47
CA SER A 47 4.16 -2.38 8.33
C SER A 47 4.66 -3.66 9.03
N PHE A 48 5.44 -4.48 8.33
CA PHE A 48 6.02 -5.70 8.91
C PHE A 48 7.13 -5.38 9.92
N TYR A 49 7.98 -4.41 9.62
CA TYR A 49 9.00 -3.90 10.55
C TYR A 49 8.37 -3.38 11.84
N LEU A 50 7.30 -2.57 11.74
CA LEU A 50 6.56 -2.09 12.89
C LEU A 50 5.93 -3.24 13.68
N THR A 51 5.43 -4.27 13.01
CA THR A 51 4.89 -5.47 13.68
C THR A 51 5.95 -6.19 14.51
N ILE A 52 7.15 -6.40 13.94
CA ILE A 52 8.26 -7.07 14.64
C ILE A 52 8.72 -6.22 15.82
N THR A 53 8.92 -4.93 15.61
CA THR A 53 9.49 -4.01 16.62
C THR A 53 8.51 -3.60 17.71
N TYR A 54 7.20 -3.74 17.49
CA TYR A 54 6.15 -3.40 18.45
C TYR A 54 6.38 -3.98 19.85
N SER A 55 6.84 -5.24 19.93
CA SER A 55 7.07 -5.91 21.21
C SER A 55 8.35 -5.44 21.93
N TYR A 56 9.29 -4.85 21.21
CA TYR A 56 10.62 -4.50 21.70
C TYR A 56 10.79 -3.02 22.02
N ILE A 57 10.10 -2.15 21.29
CA ILE A 57 10.24 -0.69 21.43
C ILE A 57 9.03 -0.13 22.16
N GLN A 58 9.26 0.40 23.35
CA GLN A 58 8.19 0.93 24.21
C GLN A 58 7.55 2.18 23.60
N GLU A 59 8.34 3.05 22.95
CA GLU A 59 7.83 4.25 22.28
C GLU A 59 6.80 3.90 21.20
N ILE A 60 7.01 2.85 20.40
CA ILE A 60 6.06 2.45 19.35
C ILE A 60 4.68 2.09 19.95
N ARG A 61 4.66 1.46 21.13
CA ARG A 61 3.42 1.07 21.82
C ARG A 61 2.63 2.26 22.35
N GLU A 62 3.30 3.39 22.58
CA GLU A 62 2.66 4.64 23.01
C GLU A 62 2.00 5.38 21.84
N PHE A 63 2.54 5.25 20.62
CA PHE A 63 2.04 5.98 19.45
C PHE A 63 1.07 5.19 18.57
N VAL A 64 1.16 3.87 18.55
CA VAL A 64 0.38 3.01 17.65
C VAL A 64 -0.06 1.77 18.40
N SER A 65 -1.33 1.35 18.25
CA SER A 65 -1.80 0.11 18.85
C SER A 65 -1.48 -1.10 17.96
N LEU A 66 -1.31 -2.29 18.57
CA LEU A 66 -1.14 -3.54 17.82
C LEU A 66 -2.26 -3.75 16.80
N LEU A 67 -3.50 -3.42 17.18
CA LEU A 67 -4.67 -3.53 16.30
C LEU A 67 -4.52 -2.66 15.05
N GLU A 68 -4.02 -1.43 15.19
CA GLU A 68 -3.76 -0.54 14.05
C GLU A 68 -2.68 -1.08 13.12
N ILE A 69 -1.62 -1.67 13.67
CA ILE A 69 -0.55 -2.29 12.88
C ILE A 69 -1.09 -3.48 12.09
N LEU A 70 -1.83 -4.37 12.76
CA LEU A 70 -2.44 -5.54 12.12
C LEU A 70 -3.46 -5.13 11.05
N ALA A 71 -4.31 -4.14 11.33
CA ALA A 71 -5.25 -3.60 10.36
C ALA A 71 -4.52 -2.99 9.15
N SER A 72 -3.42 -2.26 9.38
CA SER A 72 -2.57 -1.73 8.31
C SER A 72 -2.02 -2.84 7.41
N VAL A 73 -1.46 -3.91 8.01
CA VAL A 73 -0.94 -5.06 7.26
C VAL A 73 -2.04 -5.70 6.39
N VAL A 74 -3.22 -5.94 6.97
CA VAL A 74 -4.35 -6.53 6.25
C VAL A 74 -4.80 -5.62 5.10
N LEU A 75 -4.91 -4.32 5.34
CA LEU A 75 -5.27 -3.34 4.30
C LEU A 75 -4.25 -3.32 3.16
N HIS A 76 -2.95 -3.39 3.46
CA HIS A 76 -1.90 -3.47 2.45
C HIS A 76 -1.98 -4.75 1.61
N ILE A 77 -2.25 -5.90 2.24
CA ILE A 77 -2.46 -7.16 1.52
C ILE A 77 -3.67 -7.05 0.57
N ILE A 78 -4.78 -6.48 1.05
CA ILE A 78 -5.97 -6.23 0.21
C ILE A 78 -5.63 -5.30 -0.95
N MET A 79 -4.86 -4.23 -0.69
CA MET A 79 -4.41 -3.28 -1.71
C MET A 79 -3.54 -3.95 -2.77
N VAL A 80 -2.65 -4.88 -2.41
CA VAL A 80 -1.87 -5.70 -3.36
C VAL A 80 -2.81 -6.46 -4.30
N ILE A 81 -3.77 -7.18 -3.74
CA ILE A 81 -4.73 -8.00 -4.50
C ILE A 81 -5.58 -7.10 -5.42
N TYR A 82 -6.06 -5.98 -4.90
CA TYR A 82 -6.86 -5.00 -5.64
C TYR A 82 -6.08 -4.38 -6.80
N ALA A 83 -4.84 -3.94 -6.55
CA ALA A 83 -3.96 -3.40 -7.59
C ALA A 83 -3.67 -4.46 -8.66
N TRP A 84 -3.37 -5.71 -8.27
CA TRP A 84 -3.15 -6.80 -9.22
C TRP A 84 -4.37 -7.06 -10.11
N PHE A 85 -5.56 -7.18 -9.52
CA PHE A 85 -6.81 -7.38 -10.26
C PHE A 85 -7.07 -6.25 -11.26
N LEU A 86 -6.89 -5.00 -10.84
CA LEU A 86 -7.09 -3.86 -11.73
C LEU A 86 -6.05 -3.77 -12.85
N LEU A 87 -4.78 -4.06 -12.54
CA LEU A 87 -3.71 -4.04 -13.53
C LEU A 87 -3.92 -5.10 -14.61
N THR A 88 -4.32 -6.33 -14.23
CA THR A 88 -4.64 -7.37 -15.23
C THR A 88 -5.78 -6.96 -16.15
N LYS A 89 -6.79 -6.23 -15.64
CA LYS A 89 -7.92 -5.73 -16.44
C LYS A 89 -7.58 -4.52 -17.34
N VAL A 90 -6.54 -3.78 -17.01
CA VAL A 90 -6.11 -2.60 -17.79
C VAL A 90 -5.05 -2.96 -18.82
N LEU A 91 -4.27 -4.02 -18.57
CA LEU A 91 -3.21 -4.49 -19.45
C LEU A 91 -3.65 -5.62 -20.40
N SER A 92 -4.83 -6.24 -20.17
CA SER A 92 -5.48 -7.18 -21.10
C SER A 92 -6.30 -6.47 -22.16
#